data_AF-A0A4D7AJX2-F1
#
_entry.id   AF-A0A4D7AJX2-F1
#
_cell.length_a   1.000
_cell.length_b   1.000
_cell.length_c   1.000
_cell.angle_alpha   90.00
_cell.angle_beta   90.00
_cell.angle_gamma   90.00
#
_symmetry.space_group_name_H-M   'P 1'
#
loop_
_entity.id
_entity.type
_entity.pdbx_description
1 polymer ?
#
loop_
_entity_poly.entity_id
_entity_poly.type
_entity_poly.pdbx_seq_one_letter_code
_entity_poly.pdbx_strand_id
1 'polypeptide(L)'
;MVWQMLLPDRERSDVENRTLQQRPALTLSSVLDGSYMEDVEAYVQDQFPLRDQWTGLKARTEQLIGKRLFNNIYLCEGETLISKVDAPADGLEKANLNYVSQLAEKSDIPMYLGLIPSAAEVWRDKLPEGAESWDQNAYLSQAAGLGLPMIDFSAALTAHADEPIFYRTDHHWTSLGAFYGANALLEVLGRESLKQESFTPEIASTSFNGTLYSQSGIHWLTPDTMEFWVKEDGLMVTSWRTGSPEPGILYDRSYLTEKDKYASFLGGNQPLCVIQNENARDGGKLLLIRDSYSDALAPFLAQSFAEVHLLDPRYYRMPPAQYAAENGIDAICVVYSIPNFITDRNLVFLAQ
;
A
#
# COMPACT_ATOMS: atom_id res chain seq x y z
N MET A 1 -20.79 25.28 -20.31
CA MET A 1 -20.05 25.28 -21.59
C MET A 1 -19.28 26.57 -21.85
N VAL A 2 -19.76 27.76 -21.49
CA VAL A 2 -19.04 29.03 -21.77
C VAL A 2 -17.65 29.09 -21.11
N TRP A 3 -17.49 28.48 -19.93
CA TRP A 3 -16.21 28.44 -19.21
C TRP A 3 -15.10 27.67 -19.94
N GLN A 4 -15.44 26.66 -20.76
CA GLN A 4 -14.46 25.86 -21.52
C GLN A 4 -13.77 26.68 -22.62
N MET A 5 -14.33 27.84 -22.97
CA MET A 5 -13.72 28.79 -23.91
C MET A 5 -13.00 29.94 -23.19
N LEU A 6 -13.19 30.09 -21.87
CA LEU A 6 -12.72 31.24 -21.09
C LEU A 6 -11.61 30.88 -20.09
N LEU A 7 -11.55 29.63 -19.64
CA LEU A 7 -10.56 29.15 -18.70
C LEU A 7 -9.62 28.16 -19.40
N PRO A 8 -8.30 28.20 -19.10
CA PRO A 8 -7.38 27.21 -19.60
C PRO A 8 -7.73 25.83 -19.04
N ASP A 9 -7.53 24.80 -19.86
CA ASP A 9 -7.68 23.42 -19.42
C ASP A 9 -6.66 23.11 -18.32
N ARG A 10 -7.12 22.45 -17.26
CA ARG A 10 -6.25 21.90 -16.22
C ARG A 10 -5.74 20.55 -16.68
N GLU A 11 -4.44 20.34 -16.64
CA GLU A 11 -3.83 19.05 -16.96
C GLU A 11 -3.97 18.04 -15.80
N ARG A 12 -3.94 18.52 -14.54
CA ARG A 12 -3.95 17.68 -13.34
C ARG A 12 -4.85 18.26 -12.24
N SER A 13 -5.49 17.38 -11.47
CA SER A 13 -6.11 17.74 -10.20
C SER A 13 -5.17 17.39 -9.04
N ASP A 14 -4.67 18.41 -8.34
CA ASP A 14 -3.88 18.25 -7.12
C ASP A 14 -4.72 17.67 -5.99
N VAL A 15 -6.04 17.83 -6.00
CA VAL A 15 -6.96 17.33 -4.97
C VAL A 15 -7.30 15.85 -5.19
N GLU A 16 -7.51 15.42 -6.43
CA GLU A 16 -7.82 14.01 -6.77
C GLU A 16 -6.55 13.18 -7.11
N ASN A 17 -5.38 13.80 -7.26
CA ASN A 17 -4.09 13.17 -7.66
C ASN A 17 -4.12 12.47 -9.02
N ARG A 18 -4.84 13.00 -10.00
CA ARG A 18 -4.95 12.36 -11.32
C ARG A 18 -4.82 13.36 -12.45
N THR A 19 -4.39 12.86 -13.60
CA THR A 19 -4.50 13.57 -14.88
C THR A 19 -5.98 13.74 -15.21
N LEU A 20 -6.33 14.95 -15.63
CA LEU A 20 -7.68 15.28 -16.03
C LEU A 20 -7.87 15.01 -17.51
N GLN A 21 -9.08 14.60 -17.90
CA GLN A 21 -9.42 14.40 -19.30
C GLN A 21 -9.16 15.71 -20.06
N GLN A 22 -8.33 15.60 -21.10
CA GLN A 22 -8.04 16.69 -22.02
C GLN A 22 -9.04 16.67 -23.16
N ARG A 23 -9.09 17.76 -23.93
CA ARG A 23 -10.03 17.89 -25.04
C ARG A 23 -9.91 16.68 -25.99
N PRO A 24 -10.97 15.85 -26.12
CA PRO A 24 -10.86 14.63 -26.90
C PRO A 24 -10.72 14.91 -28.40
N ALA A 25 -9.92 14.09 -29.07
CA ALA A 25 -9.72 14.18 -30.50
C ALA A 25 -10.92 13.58 -31.24
N LEU A 26 -11.57 14.37 -32.09
CA LEU A 26 -12.66 13.89 -32.94
C LEU A 26 -12.09 12.99 -34.04
N THR A 27 -12.39 11.69 -33.99
CA THR A 27 -12.05 10.73 -35.05
C THR A 27 -13.27 9.96 -35.50
N LEU A 28 -13.32 9.54 -36.78
CA LEU A 28 -14.45 8.76 -37.32
C LEU A 28 -14.71 7.45 -36.56
N SER A 29 -13.66 6.81 -36.04
CA SER A 29 -13.76 5.61 -35.20
C SER A 29 -14.43 5.90 -33.85
N SER A 30 -13.98 6.94 -33.14
CA SER A 30 -14.49 7.27 -31.79
C SER A 30 -15.97 7.69 -31.77
N VAL A 31 -16.48 8.21 -32.89
CA VAL A 31 -17.91 8.55 -33.03
C VAL A 31 -18.75 7.31 -33.30
N LEU A 32 -18.22 6.34 -34.05
CA LEU A 32 -18.93 5.10 -34.40
C LEU A 32 -18.99 4.10 -33.24
N ASP A 33 -17.98 4.06 -32.37
CA ASP A 33 -17.93 3.19 -31.19
C ASP A 33 -18.50 3.83 -29.91
N GLY A 34 -18.86 5.11 -29.94
CA GLY A 34 -19.46 5.83 -28.82
C GLY A 34 -18.47 6.43 -27.82
N SER A 35 -17.18 6.08 -27.90
CA SER A 35 -16.14 6.56 -26.97
C SER A 35 -15.98 8.07 -26.98
N TYR A 36 -16.22 8.74 -28.11
CA TYR A 36 -16.14 10.19 -28.20
C TYR A 36 -17.13 10.89 -27.26
N MET A 37 -18.34 10.36 -27.11
CA MET A 37 -19.35 10.98 -26.24
C MET A 37 -19.01 10.78 -24.76
N GLU A 38 -18.52 9.59 -24.39
CA GLU A 38 -18.02 9.29 -23.04
C GLU A 38 -16.83 10.20 -22.70
N ASP A 39 -15.87 10.36 -23.62
CA ASP A 39 -14.71 11.23 -23.43
C ASP A 39 -15.08 12.71 -23.34
N VAL A 40 -16.08 13.17 -24.10
CA VAL A 40 -16.59 14.54 -24.00
C VAL A 40 -17.29 14.77 -22.67
N GLU A 41 -18.08 13.81 -22.18
CA GLU A 41 -18.69 13.90 -20.85
C GLU A 41 -17.62 13.96 -19.76
N ALA A 42 -16.63 13.06 -19.81
CA ALA A 42 -15.49 13.07 -18.91
C ALA A 42 -14.71 14.40 -18.95
N TYR A 43 -14.44 14.93 -20.15
CA TYR A 43 -13.79 16.25 -20.33
C TYR A 43 -14.61 17.39 -19.71
N VAL A 44 -15.92 17.43 -19.96
CA VAL A 44 -16.81 18.46 -19.41
C VAL A 44 -16.84 18.40 -17.88
N GLN A 45 -16.91 17.19 -17.33
CA GLN A 45 -16.88 16.98 -15.89
C GLN A 45 -15.53 17.39 -15.28
N ASP A 46 -14.41 17.03 -15.92
CA ASP A 46 -13.06 17.27 -15.41
C ASP A 46 -12.64 18.75 -15.50
N GLN A 47 -13.06 19.45 -16.55
CA GLN A 47 -12.79 20.87 -16.74
C GLN A 47 -13.87 21.78 -16.13
N PHE A 48 -14.77 21.24 -15.29
CA PHE A 48 -15.79 22.04 -14.63
C PHE A 48 -15.15 22.99 -13.60
N PRO A 49 -15.38 24.32 -13.68
CA PRO A 49 -14.84 25.26 -12.72
C PRO A 49 -15.38 24.95 -11.33
N LEU A 50 -14.51 24.98 -10.33
CA LEU A 50 -14.87 24.70 -8.94
C LEU A 50 -15.38 23.25 -8.71
N ARG A 51 -15.04 22.29 -9.60
CA ARG A 51 -15.36 20.86 -9.43
C ARG A 51 -15.02 20.36 -8.03
N ASP A 52 -13.79 20.60 -7.56
CA ASP A 52 -13.32 20.13 -6.25
C ASP A 52 -14.22 20.65 -5.11
N GLN A 53 -14.69 21.90 -5.22
CA GLN A 53 -15.60 22.53 -4.26
C GLN A 53 -17.02 21.95 -4.36
N TRP A 54 -17.49 21.68 -5.58
CA TRP A 54 -18.79 21.05 -5.83
C TRP A 54 -18.83 19.61 -5.33
N THR A 55 -17.80 18.80 -5.62
CA THR A 55 -17.65 17.44 -5.12
C THR A 55 -17.63 17.42 -3.59
N GLY A 56 -16.88 18.33 -2.96
CA GLY A 56 -16.87 18.48 -1.51
C GLY A 56 -18.24 18.89 -0.94
N LEU A 57 -18.93 19.86 -1.56
CA LEU A 57 -20.27 20.28 -1.14
C LEU A 57 -21.30 19.16 -1.28
N LYS A 58 -21.25 18.41 -2.39
CA LYS A 58 -22.10 17.24 -2.62
C LYS A 58 -21.84 16.20 -1.54
N ALA A 59 -20.58 15.83 -1.30
CA ALA A 59 -20.24 14.82 -0.31
C ALA A 59 -20.69 15.24 1.10
N ARG A 60 -20.55 16.52 1.46
CA ARG A 60 -21.03 17.05 2.75
C ARG A 60 -22.56 17.06 2.86
N THR A 61 -23.26 17.39 1.77
CA THR A 61 -24.73 17.32 1.72
C THR A 61 -25.22 15.88 1.85
N GLU A 62 -24.59 14.96 1.12
CA GLU A 62 -24.84 13.51 1.20
C GLU A 62 -24.55 12.97 2.61
N GLN A 63 -23.50 13.45 3.27
CA GLN A 63 -23.19 13.12 4.66
C GLN A 63 -24.30 13.59 5.61
N LEU A 64 -24.81 14.82 5.44
CA LEU A 64 -25.88 15.37 6.28
C LEU A 64 -27.20 14.62 6.15
N ILE A 65 -27.46 13.99 4.99
CA ILE A 65 -28.62 13.11 4.78
C ILE A 65 -28.35 11.65 5.18
N GLY A 66 -27.20 11.36 5.80
CA GLY A 66 -26.88 10.06 6.40
C GLY A 66 -26.00 9.13 5.56
N LYS A 67 -25.56 9.52 4.36
CA LYS A 67 -24.64 8.70 3.55
C LYS A 67 -23.26 8.65 4.21
N ARG A 68 -22.73 7.44 4.36
CA ARG A 68 -21.39 7.21 4.94
C ARG A 68 -20.40 6.56 3.97
N LEU A 69 -20.83 6.07 2.81
CA LEU A 69 -19.98 5.42 1.81
C LEU A 69 -19.82 6.32 0.59
N PHE A 70 -18.58 6.67 0.24
CA PHE A 70 -18.25 7.55 -0.88
C PHE A 70 -17.14 6.90 -1.71
N ASN A 71 -17.40 6.55 -2.96
CA ASN A 71 -16.43 5.89 -3.85
C ASN A 71 -15.77 4.66 -3.20
N ASN A 72 -16.58 3.75 -2.63
CA ASN A 72 -16.10 2.59 -1.86
C ASN A 72 -15.28 2.92 -0.60
N ILE A 73 -15.32 4.15 -0.09
CA ILE A 73 -14.63 4.56 1.13
C ILE A 73 -15.66 5.01 2.18
N TYR A 74 -15.61 4.39 3.35
CA TYR A 74 -16.43 4.73 4.50
C TYR A 74 -15.86 5.94 5.23
N LEU A 75 -16.70 6.97 5.44
CA LEU A 75 -16.45 8.04 6.40
C LEU A 75 -16.92 7.60 7.79
N CYS A 76 -15.96 7.18 8.60
CA CYS A 76 -16.15 6.67 9.95
C CYS A 76 -16.08 7.81 10.98
N GLU A 77 -16.34 7.50 12.24
CA GLU A 77 -16.15 8.45 13.33
C GLU A 77 -14.66 8.84 13.48
N GLY A 78 -14.40 9.98 14.12
CA GLY A 78 -13.02 10.45 14.35
C GLY A 78 -12.26 10.92 13.10
N GLU A 79 -12.98 11.34 12.05
CA GLU A 79 -12.39 11.78 10.77
C GLU A 79 -11.56 10.67 10.09
N THR A 80 -11.99 9.42 10.21
CA THR A 80 -11.30 8.24 9.64
C THR A 80 -11.96 7.81 8.34
N LEU A 81 -11.16 7.63 7.29
CA LEU A 81 -11.56 7.00 6.04
C LEU A 81 -11.12 5.54 6.04
N ILE A 82 -12.03 4.62 5.73
CA ILE A 82 -11.73 3.19 5.61
C ILE A 82 -12.23 2.69 4.26
N SER A 83 -11.33 2.20 3.42
CA SER A 83 -11.74 1.58 2.15
C SER A 83 -12.52 0.31 2.41
N LYS A 84 -13.70 0.20 1.83
CA LYS A 84 -14.42 -1.06 1.68
C LYS A 84 -13.54 -2.04 0.91
N VAL A 85 -13.52 -3.30 1.34
CA VAL A 85 -12.94 -4.39 0.56
C VAL A 85 -14.09 -5.16 -0.06
N ASP A 86 -14.16 -5.17 -1.39
CA ASP A 86 -15.15 -5.95 -2.12
C ASP A 86 -14.68 -7.42 -2.25
N ALA A 87 -15.64 -8.32 -2.45
CA ALA A 87 -15.30 -9.72 -2.70
C ALA A 87 -14.45 -9.85 -3.98
N PRO A 88 -13.41 -10.71 -3.99
CA PRO A 88 -12.56 -10.88 -5.15
C PRO A 88 -13.34 -11.41 -6.35
N ALA A 89 -12.98 -10.91 -7.53
CA ALA A 89 -13.55 -11.35 -8.80
C ALA A 89 -12.72 -12.50 -9.41
N ASP A 90 -13.39 -13.34 -10.20
CA ASP A 90 -12.76 -14.32 -11.11
C ASP A 90 -11.85 -15.39 -10.46
N GLY A 91 -11.92 -15.58 -9.14
CA GLY A 91 -11.12 -16.58 -8.42
C GLY A 91 -9.63 -16.23 -8.30
N LEU A 92 -9.26 -14.96 -8.52
CA LEU A 92 -7.87 -14.49 -8.48
C LEU A 92 -7.22 -14.71 -7.11
N GLU A 93 -7.98 -14.59 -6.02
CA GLU A 93 -7.52 -14.85 -4.65
C GLU A 93 -6.97 -16.28 -4.50
N LYS A 94 -7.67 -17.26 -5.08
CA LYS A 94 -7.24 -18.67 -5.09
C LYS A 94 -6.03 -18.89 -5.99
N ALA A 95 -6.02 -18.26 -7.17
CA ALA A 95 -4.89 -18.34 -8.08
C ALA A 95 -3.61 -17.79 -7.43
N ASN A 96 -3.74 -16.68 -6.70
CA ASN A 96 -2.61 -16.04 -6.02
C ASN A 96 -2.06 -16.90 -4.86
N LEU A 97 -2.93 -17.52 -4.04
CA LEU A 97 -2.48 -18.52 -3.06
C LEU A 97 -1.79 -19.73 -3.74
N ASN A 98 -2.28 -20.17 -4.90
CA ASN A 98 -1.66 -21.25 -5.65
C ASN A 98 -0.29 -20.87 -6.23
N TYR A 99 -0.08 -19.61 -6.62
CA TYR A 99 1.25 -19.14 -7.03
C TYR A 99 2.24 -19.09 -5.87
N VAL A 100 1.78 -18.76 -4.66
CA VAL A 100 2.59 -18.86 -3.44
C VAL A 100 2.96 -20.33 -3.17
N SER A 101 2.02 -21.27 -3.28
CA SER A 101 2.32 -22.70 -3.13
C SER A 101 3.39 -23.18 -4.13
N GLN A 102 3.27 -22.78 -5.39
CA GLN A 102 4.25 -23.13 -6.43
C GLN A 102 5.64 -22.55 -6.16
N LEU A 103 5.71 -21.33 -5.61
CA LEU A 103 7.00 -20.76 -5.19
C LEU A 103 7.63 -21.60 -4.06
N ALA A 104 6.82 -22.03 -3.08
CA ALA A 104 7.26 -22.88 -1.98
C ALA A 104 7.87 -24.20 -2.48
N GLU A 105 7.22 -24.83 -3.47
CA GLU A 105 7.65 -26.10 -4.06
C GLU A 105 8.97 -25.98 -4.85
N LYS A 106 9.31 -24.77 -5.31
CA LYS A 106 10.49 -24.49 -6.14
C LYS A 106 11.72 -24.05 -5.36
N SER A 107 11.58 -23.76 -4.07
CA SER A 107 12.67 -23.25 -3.25
C SER A 107 12.92 -24.17 -2.06
N ASP A 108 14.19 -24.52 -1.83
CA ASP A 108 14.62 -25.18 -0.59
C ASP A 108 14.78 -24.17 0.57
N ILE A 109 14.59 -22.88 0.31
CA ILE A 109 14.72 -21.81 1.31
C ILE A 109 13.43 -21.73 2.13
N PRO A 110 13.51 -21.68 3.48
CA PRO A 110 12.35 -21.52 4.34
C PRO A 110 11.44 -20.37 3.90
N MET A 111 10.15 -20.65 3.73
CA MET A 111 9.18 -19.69 3.23
C MET A 111 8.05 -19.43 4.23
N TYR A 112 7.63 -18.18 4.33
CA TYR A 112 6.59 -17.69 5.24
C TYR A 112 5.57 -16.87 4.46
N LEU A 113 4.30 -16.97 4.85
CA LEU A 113 3.22 -16.19 4.27
C LEU A 113 2.64 -15.22 5.31
N GLY A 114 2.66 -13.93 4.99
CA GLY A 114 2.09 -12.88 5.82
C GLY A 114 1.10 -12.05 5.02
N LEU A 115 -0.18 -12.20 5.32
CA LEU A 115 -1.25 -11.40 4.71
C LEU A 115 -1.74 -10.38 5.73
N ILE A 116 -1.56 -9.10 5.44
CA ILE A 116 -1.89 -7.98 6.34
C ILE A 116 -3.37 -7.61 6.14
N PRO A 117 -4.23 -7.78 7.16
CA PRO A 117 -5.61 -7.32 7.08
C PRO A 117 -5.67 -5.80 6.99
N SER A 118 -6.63 -5.29 6.22
CA SER A 118 -6.83 -3.84 6.10
C SER A 118 -7.52 -3.26 7.35
N ALA A 119 -7.52 -1.94 7.45
CA ALA A 119 -8.29 -1.22 8.47
C ALA A 119 -9.79 -1.61 8.49
N ALA A 120 -10.36 -2.06 7.37
CA ALA A 120 -11.75 -2.51 7.32
C ALA A 120 -12.02 -3.80 8.13
N GLU A 121 -11.00 -4.63 8.32
CA GLU A 121 -11.11 -5.83 9.18
C GLU A 121 -10.64 -5.52 10.60
N VAL A 122 -9.50 -4.86 10.77
CA VAL A 122 -8.93 -4.59 12.11
C VAL A 122 -9.79 -3.60 12.89
N TRP A 123 -10.35 -2.59 12.22
CA TRP A 123 -11.24 -1.59 12.81
C TRP A 123 -12.70 -1.79 12.39
N ARG A 124 -13.14 -3.06 12.29
CA ARG A 124 -14.52 -3.40 11.91
C ARG A 124 -15.56 -2.71 12.79
N ASP A 125 -15.27 -2.55 14.08
CA ASP A 125 -16.14 -1.85 15.05
C ASP A 125 -16.21 -0.33 14.84
N LYS A 126 -15.29 0.26 14.07
CA LYS A 126 -15.32 1.70 13.72
C LYS A 126 -16.13 1.97 12.44
N LEU A 127 -16.51 0.93 11.70
CA LEU A 127 -17.31 1.07 10.49
C LEU A 127 -18.74 1.52 10.84
N PRO A 128 -19.41 2.26 9.95
CA PRO A 128 -20.84 2.57 10.12
C PRO A 128 -21.69 1.31 10.31
N GLU A 129 -22.78 1.41 11.07
CA GLU A 129 -23.71 0.29 11.25
C GLU A 129 -24.21 -0.23 9.89
N GLY A 130 -24.15 -1.56 9.71
CA GLY A 130 -24.52 -2.20 8.45
C GLY A 130 -23.51 -2.04 7.31
N ALA A 131 -22.31 -1.50 7.58
CA ALA A 131 -21.23 -1.46 6.60
C ALA A 131 -20.84 -2.87 6.16
N GLU A 132 -20.74 -3.04 4.85
CA GLU A 132 -20.31 -4.28 4.22
C GLU A 132 -18.82 -4.19 3.93
N SER A 133 -18.07 -5.20 4.34
CA SER A 133 -16.70 -5.43 3.86
C SER A 133 -16.48 -6.92 3.79
N TRP A 134 -15.74 -7.36 2.77
CA TRP A 134 -15.39 -8.76 2.58
C TRP A 134 -14.62 -9.29 3.79
N ASP A 135 -14.91 -10.54 4.16
CA ASP A 135 -14.37 -11.20 5.34
C ASP A 135 -12.92 -11.63 5.10
N GLN A 136 -11.99 -10.81 5.57
CA GLN A 136 -10.55 -11.06 5.42
C GLN A 136 -10.06 -12.14 6.40
N ASN A 137 -10.74 -12.32 7.55
CA ASN A 137 -10.41 -13.36 8.54
C ASN A 137 -10.74 -14.77 8.01
N ALA A 138 -11.85 -14.92 7.30
CA ALA A 138 -12.16 -16.15 6.57
C ALA A 138 -11.09 -16.46 5.51
N TYR A 139 -10.59 -15.44 4.82
CA TYR A 139 -9.53 -15.60 3.82
C TYR A 139 -8.17 -15.96 4.45
N LEU A 140 -7.81 -15.38 5.60
CA LEU A 140 -6.63 -15.78 6.38
C LEU A 140 -6.68 -17.26 6.78
N SER A 141 -7.87 -17.73 7.19
CA SER A 141 -8.09 -19.15 7.52
C SER A 141 -7.90 -20.05 6.29
N GLN A 142 -8.30 -19.60 5.11
CA GLN A 142 -8.05 -20.30 3.85
C GLN A 142 -6.55 -20.34 3.52
N ALA A 143 -5.85 -19.22 3.66
CA ALA A 143 -4.42 -19.11 3.39
C ALA A 143 -3.58 -20.03 4.30
N ALA A 144 -3.95 -20.14 5.59
CA ALA A 144 -3.33 -21.08 6.51
C ALA A 144 -3.44 -22.55 6.06
N GLY A 145 -4.46 -22.88 5.26
CA GLY A 145 -4.64 -24.21 4.65
C GLY A 145 -3.56 -24.61 3.65
N LEU A 146 -2.70 -23.69 3.20
CA LEU A 146 -1.52 -23.99 2.37
C LEU A 146 -0.44 -24.78 3.14
N GLY A 147 -0.47 -24.77 4.48
CA GLY A 147 0.53 -25.45 5.31
C GLY A 147 1.88 -24.71 5.42
N LEU A 148 1.96 -23.47 4.92
CA LEU A 148 3.11 -22.60 5.14
C LEU A 148 3.07 -21.96 6.53
N PRO A 149 4.23 -21.74 7.18
CA PRO A 149 4.30 -20.90 8.38
C PRO A 149 3.72 -19.51 8.12
N MET A 150 2.72 -19.12 8.91
CA MET A 150 2.02 -17.85 8.78
C MET A 150 2.65 -16.77 9.67
N ILE A 151 2.80 -15.56 9.14
CA ILE A 151 3.06 -14.36 9.95
C ILE A 151 1.71 -13.81 10.41
N ASP A 152 1.43 -13.86 11.72
CA ASP A 152 0.12 -13.49 12.26
C ASP A 152 -0.03 -11.97 12.46
N PHE A 153 -0.11 -11.25 11.33
CA PHE A 153 -0.39 -9.81 11.33
C PHE A 153 -1.78 -9.48 11.90
N SER A 154 -2.76 -10.40 11.80
CA SER A 154 -4.11 -10.16 12.30
C SER A 154 -4.09 -10.04 13.83
N ALA A 155 -3.52 -11.02 14.52
CA ALA A 155 -3.37 -10.96 15.97
C ALA A 155 -2.55 -9.75 16.41
N ALA A 156 -1.42 -9.47 15.75
CA ALA A 156 -0.55 -8.35 16.08
C ALA A 156 -1.26 -6.99 15.96
N LEU A 157 -2.07 -6.79 14.91
CA LEU A 157 -2.78 -5.52 14.71
C LEU A 157 -4.04 -5.41 15.56
N THR A 158 -4.81 -6.48 15.72
CA THR A 158 -6.02 -6.48 16.56
C THR A 158 -5.70 -6.24 18.04
N ALA A 159 -4.57 -6.75 18.54
CA ALA A 159 -4.11 -6.48 19.91
C ALA A 159 -3.88 -4.98 20.20
N HIS A 160 -3.64 -4.19 19.14
CA HIS A 160 -3.36 -2.76 19.22
C HIS A 160 -4.39 -1.92 18.43
N ALA A 161 -5.63 -2.43 18.26
CA ALA A 161 -6.66 -1.77 17.46
C ALA A 161 -7.12 -0.39 17.99
N ASP A 162 -6.91 -0.14 19.29
CA ASP A 162 -7.21 1.15 19.94
C ASP A 162 -6.13 2.22 19.70
N GLU A 163 -4.98 1.83 19.12
CA GLU A 163 -3.86 2.72 18.82
C GLU A 163 -3.93 3.24 17.37
N PRO A 164 -3.21 4.33 17.02
CA PRO A 164 -3.19 4.88 15.66
C PRO A 164 -2.29 4.04 14.73
N ILE A 165 -2.64 2.77 14.53
CA ILE A 165 -1.89 1.79 13.73
C ILE A 165 -2.15 1.90 12.22
N PHE A 166 -3.19 2.62 11.79
CA PHE A 166 -3.39 3.01 10.39
C PHE A 166 -3.53 4.52 10.24
N TYR A 167 -3.13 5.05 9.09
CA TYR A 167 -3.45 6.43 8.74
C TYR A 167 -4.95 6.58 8.57
N ARG A 168 -5.51 7.74 8.94
CA ARG A 168 -6.95 7.99 8.80
C ARG A 168 -7.32 8.39 7.37
N THR A 169 -6.39 8.97 6.63
CA THR A 169 -6.60 9.54 5.30
C THR A 169 -5.89 8.76 4.20
N ASP A 170 -5.15 7.72 4.56
CA ASP A 170 -4.43 6.83 3.65
C ASP A 170 -4.77 5.36 3.95
N HIS A 171 -4.53 4.49 2.97
CA HIS A 171 -4.86 3.08 3.09
C HIS A 171 -3.78 2.26 3.79
N HIS A 172 -2.58 2.80 4.01
CA HIS A 172 -1.48 2.10 4.69
C HIS A 172 -1.59 2.16 6.22
N TRP A 173 -0.88 1.25 6.88
CA TRP A 173 -0.57 1.39 8.30
C TRP A 173 0.34 2.60 8.58
N THR A 174 0.38 3.04 9.84
CA THR A 174 1.41 4.00 10.31
C THR A 174 2.73 3.27 10.59
N SER A 175 3.80 4.01 10.89
CA SER A 175 5.06 3.42 11.37
C SER A 175 4.88 2.61 12.65
N LEU A 176 3.90 2.95 13.50
CA LEU A 176 3.52 2.16 14.68
C LEU A 176 2.89 0.81 14.28
N GLY A 177 1.94 0.82 13.33
CA GLY A 177 1.36 -0.43 12.81
C GLY A 177 2.42 -1.32 12.15
N ALA A 178 3.33 -0.70 11.37
CA ALA A 178 4.46 -1.40 10.75
C ALA A 178 5.44 -1.97 11.79
N PHE A 179 5.65 -1.30 12.92
CA PHE A 179 6.46 -1.80 14.04
C PHE A 179 5.86 -3.09 14.64
N TYR A 180 4.54 -3.13 14.88
CA TYR A 180 3.89 -4.36 15.34
C TYR A 180 3.97 -5.47 14.29
N GLY A 181 3.80 -5.13 13.01
CA GLY A 181 4.01 -6.06 11.91
C GLY A 181 5.45 -6.61 11.87
N ALA A 182 6.46 -5.77 12.06
CA ALA A 182 7.85 -6.20 12.11
C ALA A 182 8.07 -7.24 13.23
N ASN A 183 7.50 -7.00 14.41
CA ASN A 183 7.62 -7.93 15.53
C ASN A 183 6.90 -9.27 15.29
N ALA A 184 5.74 -9.27 14.64
CA ALA A 184 5.06 -10.50 14.24
C ALA A 184 5.91 -11.34 13.26
N LEU A 185 6.58 -10.67 12.31
CA LEU A 185 7.47 -11.32 11.37
C LEU A 185 8.73 -11.85 12.07
N LEU A 186 9.36 -11.06 12.93
CA LEU A 186 10.55 -11.48 13.68
C LEU A 186 10.26 -12.68 14.60
N GLU A 187 9.09 -12.70 15.23
CA GLU A 187 8.66 -13.79 16.11
C GLU A 187 8.60 -15.13 15.36
N VAL A 188 7.93 -15.18 14.19
CA VAL A 188 7.84 -16.45 13.43
C VAL A 188 9.19 -16.91 12.90
N LEU A 189 10.12 -15.96 12.67
CA LEU A 189 11.51 -16.25 12.30
C LEU A 189 12.41 -16.60 13.50
N GLY A 190 11.87 -16.64 14.72
CA GLY A 190 12.60 -16.98 15.94
C GLY A 190 13.63 -15.92 16.36
N ARG A 191 13.39 -14.65 16.03
CA ARG A 191 14.29 -13.52 16.31
C ARG A 191 13.79 -12.71 17.51
N GLU A 192 14.70 -11.97 18.14
CA GLU A 192 14.34 -11.06 19.23
C GLU A 192 13.42 -9.95 18.71
N SER A 193 12.32 -9.68 19.42
CA SER A 193 11.43 -8.58 19.11
C SER A 193 12.12 -7.23 19.33
N LEU A 194 11.81 -6.29 18.45
CA LEU A 194 12.18 -4.90 18.60
C LEU A 194 11.45 -4.27 19.78
N LYS A 195 12.17 -3.46 20.54
CA LYS A 195 11.68 -2.74 21.71
C LYS A 195 11.33 -1.32 21.30
N GLN A 196 10.10 -0.88 21.58
CA GLN A 196 9.61 0.44 21.16
C GLN A 196 10.46 1.57 21.77
N GLU A 197 10.92 1.40 23.01
CA GLU A 197 11.79 2.32 23.74
C GLU A 197 13.19 2.49 23.12
N SER A 198 13.59 1.62 22.19
CA SER A 198 14.84 1.75 21.44
C SER A 198 14.75 2.76 20.28
N PHE A 199 13.54 3.26 19.96
CA PHE A 199 13.31 4.19 18.87
C PHE A 199 13.01 5.59 19.38
N THR A 200 13.33 6.60 18.57
CA THR A 200 12.97 8.00 18.82
C THR A 200 12.31 8.54 17.57
N PRO A 201 10.96 8.51 17.48
CA PRO A 201 10.24 8.95 16.29
C PRO A 201 10.54 10.41 15.91
N GLU A 202 10.86 10.63 14.64
CA GLU A 202 10.96 11.93 13.97
C GLU A 202 9.62 12.22 13.28
N ILE A 203 9.01 13.37 13.55
CA ILE A 203 7.84 13.83 12.79
C ILE A 203 8.30 14.23 11.38
N ALA A 204 7.99 13.39 10.40
CA ALA A 204 8.32 13.62 8.99
C ALA A 204 7.35 14.62 8.34
N SER A 205 6.07 14.56 8.69
CA SER A 205 5.04 15.49 8.19
C SER A 205 3.87 15.57 9.15
N THR A 206 3.25 16.75 9.25
CA THR A 206 1.95 16.96 9.92
C THR A 206 0.85 17.32 8.92
N SER A 207 1.10 17.13 7.63
CA SER A 207 0.24 17.58 6.53
C SER A 207 0.00 16.46 5.50
N PHE A 208 -0.10 15.22 5.98
CA PHE A 208 -0.34 14.08 5.11
C PHE A 208 -1.82 13.84 4.85
N ASN A 209 -2.25 14.10 3.61
CA ASN A 209 -3.55 13.72 3.08
C ASN A 209 -3.34 12.62 2.06
N GLY A 210 -3.65 11.39 2.44
CA GLY A 210 -3.33 10.21 1.66
C GLY A 210 -4.23 9.92 0.46
N THR A 211 -4.11 8.67 0.01
CA THR A 211 -4.82 8.13 -1.15
C THR A 211 -6.33 8.12 -0.92
N LEU A 212 -6.79 7.71 0.28
CA LEU A 212 -8.22 7.66 0.59
C LEU A 212 -8.85 9.06 0.62
N TYR A 213 -8.13 10.05 1.13
CA TYR A 213 -8.57 11.46 1.05
C TYR A 213 -8.76 11.90 -0.39
N SER A 214 -7.83 11.54 -1.27
CA SER A 214 -7.90 11.91 -2.69
C SER A 214 -9.05 11.20 -3.43
N GLN A 215 -9.30 9.93 -3.12
CA GLN A 215 -10.29 9.09 -3.83
C GLN A 215 -11.72 9.26 -3.31
N SER A 216 -11.90 9.54 -2.02
CA SER A 216 -13.23 9.60 -1.38
C SER A 216 -14.07 10.81 -1.80
N GLY A 217 -13.44 11.88 -2.31
CA GLY A 217 -14.09 13.18 -2.51
C GLY A 217 -14.34 13.95 -1.20
N ILE A 218 -13.85 13.44 -0.07
CA ILE A 218 -13.97 14.04 1.25
C ILE A 218 -12.68 14.82 1.54
N HIS A 219 -12.74 16.15 1.36
CA HIS A 219 -11.57 17.02 1.42
C HIS A 219 -11.61 18.05 2.55
N TRP A 220 -12.21 17.69 3.68
CA TRP A 220 -12.32 18.56 4.86
C TRP A 220 -11.80 17.93 6.14
N LEU A 221 -11.11 16.79 6.04
CA LEU A 221 -10.53 16.09 7.19
C LEU A 221 -9.20 16.72 7.59
N THR A 222 -8.87 16.61 8.88
CA THR A 222 -7.55 16.99 9.38
C THR A 222 -6.49 16.07 8.78
N PRO A 223 -5.38 16.59 8.24
CA PRO A 223 -4.27 15.76 7.76
C PRO A 223 -3.68 14.87 8.84
N ASP A 224 -3.13 13.72 8.44
CA ASP A 224 -2.38 12.83 9.32
C ASP A 224 -0.96 13.33 9.60
N THR A 225 -0.41 12.83 10.71
CA THR A 225 1.00 12.96 11.06
C THR A 225 1.74 11.69 10.66
N MET A 226 2.87 11.86 9.95
CA MET A 226 3.77 10.79 9.55
C MET A 226 5.04 10.85 10.38
N GLU A 227 5.58 9.68 10.71
CA GLU A 227 6.79 9.56 11.51
C GLU A 227 7.81 8.61 10.88
N PHE A 228 9.09 8.92 11.04
CA PHE A 228 10.20 8.01 10.80
C PHE A 228 10.79 7.57 12.13
N TRP A 229 10.96 6.26 12.31
CA TRP A 229 11.33 5.69 13.62
C TRP A 229 12.79 5.22 13.67
N VAL A 230 13.27 4.65 12.57
CA VAL A 230 14.60 4.02 12.50
C VAL A 230 15.64 5.06 12.12
N LYS A 231 16.84 4.97 12.67
CA LYS A 231 17.95 5.83 12.23
C LYS A 231 18.62 5.22 11.00
N GLU A 232 19.03 6.09 10.08
CA GLU A 232 19.68 5.69 8.82
C GLU A 232 21.17 5.31 9.02
N ASP A 233 21.71 5.51 10.22
CA ASP A 233 23.12 5.25 10.55
C ASP A 233 23.53 3.79 10.30
N GLY A 234 24.52 3.60 9.42
CA GLY A 234 25.03 2.27 9.05
C GLY A 234 24.14 1.49 8.09
N LEU A 235 23.07 2.12 7.57
CA LEU A 235 22.21 1.55 6.54
C LEU A 235 22.62 2.05 5.15
N MET A 236 22.78 1.13 4.21
CA MET A 236 22.99 1.43 2.79
C MET A 236 21.82 0.87 1.98
N VAL A 237 21.21 1.72 1.16
CA VAL A 237 20.09 1.32 0.30
C VAL A 237 20.56 1.29 -1.15
N THR A 238 20.23 0.22 -1.87
CA THR A 238 20.45 0.12 -3.32
C THR A 238 19.11 -0.08 -4.02
N SER A 239 18.86 0.70 -5.07
CA SER A 239 17.62 0.76 -5.85
C SER A 239 17.85 0.26 -7.28
N TRP A 240 16.84 -0.38 -7.88
CA TRP A 240 16.88 -0.88 -9.27
C TRP A 240 15.82 -0.25 -10.18
N ARG A 241 15.38 0.98 -9.89
CA ARG A 241 14.35 1.69 -10.69
C ARG A 241 14.69 1.80 -12.18
N THR A 242 15.96 1.96 -12.51
CA THR A 242 16.46 2.13 -13.89
C THR A 242 16.84 0.80 -14.55
N GLY A 243 16.65 -0.33 -13.85
CA GLY A 243 17.10 -1.66 -14.29
C GLY A 243 18.55 -1.98 -13.90
N SER A 244 19.28 -1.02 -13.32
CA SER A 244 20.64 -1.19 -12.78
C SER A 244 20.73 -0.75 -11.32
N PRO A 245 21.69 -1.28 -10.53
CA PRO A 245 21.89 -0.84 -9.15
C PRO A 245 22.32 0.63 -9.09
N GLU A 246 21.59 1.41 -8.31
CA GLU A 246 21.89 2.80 -8.00
C GLU A 246 21.78 3.05 -6.49
N PRO A 247 22.52 4.02 -5.93
CA PRO A 247 22.32 4.44 -4.55
C PRO A 247 20.86 4.84 -4.30
N GLY A 248 20.23 4.22 -3.31
CA GLY A 248 18.89 4.55 -2.83
C GLY A 248 18.93 5.34 -1.51
N ILE A 249 17.76 5.69 -1.01
CA ILE A 249 17.58 6.43 0.24
C ILE A 249 16.52 5.69 1.06
N LEU A 250 16.75 5.51 2.37
CA LEU A 250 15.78 4.84 3.25
C LEU A 250 14.54 5.73 3.44
N TYR A 251 14.78 7.00 3.79
CA TYR A 251 13.75 8.03 3.90
C TYR A 251 14.01 9.18 2.91
N ASP A 252 13.43 9.07 1.72
CA ASP A 252 13.50 10.10 0.68
C ASP A 252 12.58 11.29 1.02
N ARG A 253 13.16 12.25 1.74
CA ARG A 253 12.45 13.45 2.22
C ARG A 253 11.94 14.36 1.10
N SER A 254 12.37 14.17 -0.15
CA SER A 254 11.85 14.94 -1.29
C SER A 254 10.36 14.70 -1.52
N TYR A 255 9.85 13.50 -1.20
CA TYR A 255 8.43 13.18 -1.30
C TYR A 255 7.56 13.88 -0.25
N LEU A 256 8.14 14.46 0.81
CA LEU A 256 7.38 15.15 1.84
C LEU A 256 6.76 16.47 1.34
N THR A 257 7.28 17.03 0.24
CA THR A 257 6.65 18.18 -0.44
C THR A 257 5.66 17.76 -1.52
N GLU A 258 5.67 16.49 -1.90
CA GLU A 258 4.79 15.92 -2.90
C GLU A 258 3.45 15.49 -2.30
N LYS A 259 2.53 15.11 -3.19
CA LYS A 259 1.23 14.59 -2.79
C LYS A 259 1.34 13.21 -2.16
N ASP A 260 2.06 12.30 -2.82
CA ASP A 260 2.33 10.96 -2.29
C ASP A 260 3.50 11.02 -1.31
N LYS A 261 3.22 11.47 -0.09
CA LYS A 261 4.24 11.53 0.97
C LYS A 261 4.61 10.15 1.49
N TYR A 262 3.77 9.13 1.32
CA TYR A 262 4.09 7.77 1.75
C TYR A 262 5.26 7.19 0.94
N ALA A 263 5.41 7.60 -0.33
CA ALA A 263 6.61 7.27 -1.12
C ALA A 263 7.93 7.82 -0.53
N SER A 264 7.91 8.66 0.51
CA SER A 264 9.12 9.00 1.27
C SER A 264 9.79 7.78 1.92
N PHE A 265 9.06 6.71 2.18
CA PHE A 265 9.65 5.41 2.51
C PHE A 265 10.21 4.77 1.23
N LEU A 266 11.53 4.56 1.19
CA LEU A 266 12.28 3.90 0.09
C LEU A 266 12.17 4.56 -1.30
N GLY A 267 11.56 5.74 -1.40
CA GLY A 267 11.41 6.50 -2.65
C GLY A 267 10.29 6.00 -3.58
N GLY A 268 9.37 5.17 -3.09
CA GLY A 268 8.22 4.63 -3.85
C GLY A 268 8.51 3.33 -4.63
N ASN A 269 7.74 3.08 -5.69
CA ASN A 269 7.70 1.78 -6.38
C ASN A 269 8.96 1.44 -7.21
N GLN A 270 9.54 0.26 -6.99
CA GLN A 270 10.74 -0.22 -7.69
C GLN A 270 10.75 -1.76 -7.75
N PRO A 271 11.37 -2.37 -8.78
CA PRO A 271 11.38 -3.84 -8.93
C PRO A 271 12.15 -4.55 -7.83
N LEU A 272 13.26 -3.96 -7.39
CA LEU A 272 14.10 -4.47 -6.32
C LEU A 272 14.69 -3.31 -5.53
N CYS A 273 14.65 -3.42 -4.21
CA CYS A 273 15.37 -2.58 -3.26
C CYS A 273 16.16 -3.48 -2.32
N VAL A 274 17.41 -3.14 -2.00
CA VAL A 274 18.20 -3.88 -1.02
C VAL A 274 18.67 -2.91 0.05
N ILE A 275 18.36 -3.22 1.31
CA ILE A 275 18.85 -2.50 2.48
C ILE A 275 19.91 -3.36 3.14
N GLN A 276 21.14 -2.85 3.24
CA GLN A 276 22.23 -3.48 3.94
C GLN A 276 22.46 -2.75 5.27
N ASN A 277 22.67 -3.50 6.35
CA ASN A 277 22.97 -2.94 7.67
C ASN A 277 24.36 -3.37 8.14
N GLU A 278 25.29 -2.41 8.17
CA GLU A 278 26.65 -2.65 8.64
C GLU A 278 26.75 -2.96 10.15
N ASN A 279 25.72 -2.65 10.92
CA ASN A 279 25.65 -2.93 12.36
C ASN A 279 25.11 -4.33 12.67
N ALA A 280 24.56 -5.04 11.67
CA ALA A 280 23.95 -6.36 11.81
C ALA A 280 24.56 -7.37 10.84
N ARG A 281 25.88 -7.33 10.61
CA ARG A 281 26.58 -8.12 9.57
C ARG A 281 26.36 -9.64 9.68
N ASP A 282 26.11 -10.14 10.89
CA ASP A 282 25.84 -11.55 11.16
C ASP A 282 24.32 -11.87 11.19
N GLY A 283 23.47 -10.92 10.84
CA GLY A 283 22.01 -10.99 10.96
C GLY A 283 21.30 -11.81 9.87
N GLY A 284 22.03 -12.37 8.90
CA GLY A 284 21.45 -13.11 7.77
C GLY A 284 20.71 -12.21 6.77
N LYS A 285 20.12 -12.83 5.75
CA LYS A 285 19.50 -12.17 4.60
C LYS A 285 18.04 -12.57 4.42
N LEU A 286 17.17 -11.58 4.34
CA LEU A 286 15.73 -11.75 4.17
C LEU A 286 15.31 -11.31 2.76
N LEU A 287 14.50 -12.13 2.08
CA LEU A 287 13.77 -11.70 0.90
C LEU A 287 12.30 -11.46 1.25
N LEU A 288 11.82 -10.24 1.02
CA LEU A 288 10.41 -9.89 1.02
C LEU A 288 9.88 -9.82 -0.41
N ILE A 289 8.89 -10.64 -0.70
CA ILE A 289 8.04 -10.51 -1.89
C ILE A 289 6.83 -9.68 -1.46
N ARG A 290 6.71 -8.45 -1.96
CA ARG A 290 5.92 -7.43 -1.27
C ARG A 290 5.07 -6.49 -2.11
N ASP A 291 4.18 -5.77 -1.43
CA ASP A 291 3.51 -4.54 -1.88
C ASP A 291 3.96 -3.30 -1.07
N SER A 292 3.30 -2.16 -1.26
CA SER A 292 3.68 -0.88 -0.63
C SER A 292 3.55 -0.84 0.90
N TYR A 293 2.83 -1.78 1.53
CA TYR A 293 2.83 -1.85 3.01
C TYR A 293 4.22 -2.12 3.56
N SER A 294 5.04 -2.86 2.83
CA SER A 294 6.41 -3.18 3.25
C SER A 294 7.36 -1.97 3.24
N ASP A 295 6.98 -0.83 2.65
CA ASP A 295 7.82 0.37 2.62
C ASP A 295 8.12 0.90 4.04
N ALA A 296 7.10 1.02 4.90
CA ALA A 296 7.27 1.43 6.29
C ALA A 296 7.76 0.28 7.20
N LEU A 297 7.63 -0.97 6.76
CA LEU A 297 8.11 -2.17 7.48
C LEU A 297 9.62 -2.36 7.35
N ALA A 298 10.18 -2.10 6.16
CA ALA A 298 11.56 -2.42 5.81
C ALA A 298 12.60 -1.80 6.75
N PRO A 299 12.47 -0.54 7.20
CA PRO A 299 13.42 0.05 8.14
C PRO A 299 13.55 -0.75 9.44
N PHE A 300 12.43 -1.26 9.98
CA PHE A 300 12.42 -2.05 11.22
C PHE A 300 13.11 -3.40 11.02
N LEU A 301 12.82 -4.08 9.91
CA LEU A 301 13.47 -5.34 9.58
C LEU A 301 14.98 -5.16 9.37
N ALA A 302 15.41 -4.06 8.76
CA ALA A 302 16.83 -3.76 8.58
C ALA A 302 17.60 -3.70 9.92
N GLN A 303 16.93 -3.49 11.06
CA GLN A 303 17.58 -3.55 12.37
C GLN A 303 17.98 -4.96 12.81
N SER A 304 17.36 -6.00 12.23
CA SER A 304 17.55 -7.40 12.64
C SER A 304 18.25 -8.27 11.60
N PHE A 305 18.49 -7.76 10.40
CA PHE A 305 19.08 -8.49 9.28
C PHE A 305 20.31 -7.78 8.73
N ALA A 306 21.27 -8.55 8.20
CA ALA A 306 22.40 -8.00 7.47
C ALA A 306 21.94 -7.40 6.14
N GLU A 307 21.02 -8.07 5.44
CA GLU A 307 20.41 -7.60 4.20
C GLU A 307 18.90 -7.87 4.19
N VAL A 308 18.11 -6.87 3.78
CA VAL A 308 16.68 -6.99 3.49
C VAL A 308 16.47 -6.66 2.01
N HIS A 309 16.07 -7.67 1.24
CA HIS A 309 15.79 -7.58 -0.18
C HIS A 309 14.29 -7.45 -0.37
N LEU A 310 13.83 -6.37 -0.98
CA LEU A 310 12.41 -6.11 -1.24
C LEU A 310 12.15 -6.22 -2.74
N LEU A 311 11.46 -7.29 -3.13
CA LEU A 311 11.11 -7.61 -4.51
C LEU A 311 9.62 -7.33 -4.72
N ASP A 312 9.30 -6.51 -5.73
CA ASP A 312 7.93 -6.14 -6.08
C ASP A 312 7.51 -6.80 -7.41
N PRO A 313 6.65 -7.84 -7.38
CA PRO A 313 6.18 -8.56 -8.57
C PRO A 313 5.52 -7.69 -9.63
N ARG A 314 5.01 -6.49 -9.29
CA ARG A 314 4.42 -5.56 -10.28
C ARG A 314 5.47 -5.13 -11.32
N TYR A 315 6.73 -5.02 -10.89
CA TYR A 315 7.84 -4.50 -11.70
C TYR A 315 8.96 -5.54 -11.91
N TYR A 316 9.10 -6.53 -11.04
CA TYR A 316 10.10 -7.58 -11.13
C TYR A 316 9.57 -8.77 -11.95
N ARG A 317 10.33 -9.20 -12.96
CA ARG A 317 9.89 -10.22 -13.95
C ARG A 317 10.75 -11.48 -13.99
N MET A 318 11.74 -11.60 -13.11
CA MET A 318 12.60 -12.79 -13.02
C MET A 318 12.09 -13.75 -11.93
N PRO A 319 12.53 -15.02 -11.91
CA PRO A 319 12.09 -16.00 -10.91
C PRO A 319 12.60 -15.65 -9.49
N PRO A 320 11.71 -15.43 -8.49
CA PRO A 320 12.12 -15.06 -7.13
C PRO A 320 12.93 -16.15 -6.41
N ALA A 321 12.61 -17.43 -6.63
CA ALA A 321 13.34 -18.55 -6.03
C ALA A 321 14.80 -18.60 -6.51
N GLN A 322 15.03 -18.37 -7.81
CA GLN A 322 16.37 -18.28 -8.38
C GLN A 322 17.13 -17.10 -7.78
N TYR A 323 16.50 -15.92 -7.74
CA TYR A 323 17.08 -14.73 -7.12
C TYR A 323 17.51 -15.01 -5.66
N ALA A 324 16.64 -15.66 -4.89
CA ALA A 324 16.91 -15.99 -3.50
C ALA A 324 18.13 -16.91 -3.35
N ALA A 325 18.24 -17.95 -4.17
CA ALA A 325 19.38 -18.86 -4.18
C ALA A 325 20.69 -18.16 -4.58
N GLU A 326 20.66 -17.33 -5.63
CA GLU A 326 21.84 -16.62 -6.14
C GLU A 326 22.40 -15.58 -5.15
N ASN A 327 21.54 -15.02 -4.30
CA ASN A 327 21.92 -13.98 -3.34
C ASN A 327 22.17 -14.51 -1.91
N GLY A 328 22.04 -15.84 -1.71
CA GLY A 328 22.24 -16.48 -0.41
C GLY A 328 21.21 -16.05 0.63
N ILE A 329 19.93 -15.97 0.22
CA ILE A 329 18.82 -15.62 1.11
C ILE A 329 18.54 -16.76 2.09
N ASP A 330 18.37 -16.42 3.37
CA ASP A 330 18.11 -17.38 4.45
C ASP A 330 16.62 -17.67 4.65
N ALA A 331 15.76 -16.70 4.34
CA ALA A 331 14.30 -16.83 4.44
C ALA A 331 13.57 -15.98 3.39
N ILE A 332 12.49 -16.52 2.85
CA ILE A 332 11.58 -15.82 1.92
C ILE A 332 10.27 -15.55 2.64
N CYS A 333 9.81 -14.31 2.69
CA CYS A 333 8.50 -13.96 3.19
C CYS A 333 7.66 -13.31 2.09
N VAL A 334 6.50 -13.87 1.80
CA VAL A 334 5.48 -13.22 0.96
C VAL A 334 4.64 -12.34 1.88
N VAL A 335 4.82 -11.02 1.80
CA VAL A 335 4.21 -10.04 2.70
C VAL A 335 3.38 -9.04 1.90
N TYR A 336 2.06 -9.17 2.00
CA TYR A 336 1.12 -8.36 1.22
C TYR A 336 -0.06 -7.91 2.06
N SER A 337 -0.59 -6.72 1.80
CA SER A 337 -1.94 -6.40 2.25
C SER A 337 -2.97 -7.26 1.51
N ILE A 338 -3.99 -7.73 2.22
CA ILE A 338 -5.04 -8.58 1.63
C ILE A 338 -5.73 -7.89 0.44
N PRO A 339 -6.11 -6.60 0.48
CA PRO A 339 -6.72 -5.92 -0.66
C PRO A 339 -5.86 -5.94 -1.93
N ASN A 340 -4.54 -5.77 -1.79
CA ASN A 340 -3.63 -5.86 -2.93
C ASN A 340 -3.44 -7.32 -3.36
N PHE A 341 -3.27 -8.24 -2.41
CA PHE A 341 -3.04 -9.66 -2.71
C PHE A 341 -4.18 -10.27 -3.55
N ILE A 342 -5.44 -9.94 -3.26
CA ILE A 342 -6.59 -10.53 -3.97
C ILE A 342 -6.87 -9.88 -5.33
N THR A 343 -6.20 -8.77 -5.66
CA THR A 343 -6.37 -8.03 -6.93
C THR A 343 -5.13 -8.02 -7.82
N ASP A 344 -3.95 -8.34 -7.28
CA ASP A 344 -2.70 -8.34 -8.03
C ASP A 344 -2.64 -9.49 -9.05
N ARG A 345 -2.51 -9.13 -10.33
CA ARG A 345 -2.39 -10.08 -11.44
C ARG A 345 -0.95 -10.49 -11.73
N ASN A 346 0.03 -9.86 -11.07
CA ASN A 346 1.45 -10.09 -11.30
C ASN A 346 2.02 -11.22 -10.42
N LEU A 347 1.25 -11.75 -9.46
CA LEU A 347 1.70 -12.88 -8.63
C LEU A 347 1.92 -14.17 -9.44
N VAL A 348 1.49 -14.23 -10.70
CA VAL A 348 1.88 -15.27 -11.65
C VAL A 348 3.39 -15.41 -11.81
N PHE A 349 4.16 -14.32 -11.63
CA PHE A 349 5.62 -14.35 -11.70
C PHE A 349 6.28 -15.16 -10.57
N LEU A 350 5.55 -15.44 -9.47
CA LEU A 350 6.06 -16.28 -8.38
C LEU A 350 6.18 -17.75 -8.78
N ALA A 351 5.37 -18.19 -9.74
CA ALA A 351 5.35 -19.56 -10.23
C ALA A 351 6.38 -19.84 -11.34
N GLN A 352 7.26 -18.89 -11.66
CA GLN A 352 8.27 -19.06 -12.70
C GLN A 352 9.43 -19.95 -12.29
#